data_AF-A0A919GXK0-F1
#
_entry.id   AF-A0A919GXK0-F1
#
_cell.length_a   1.000
_cell.length_b   1.000
_cell.length_c   1.000
_cell.angle_alpha   90.00
_cell.angle_beta   90.00
_cell.angle_gamma   90.00
#
_symmetry.space_group_name_H-M   'P 1'
#
loop_
_entity.id
_entity.type
_entity.pdbx_description
1 polymer ?
#
loop_
_entity_poly.entity_id
_entity_poly.type
_entity_poly.pdbx_seq_one_letter_code
_entity_poly.pdbx_strand_id
1 'polypeptide(L)'
;MLERSRKTRFMPPAQRDAFTAEMQAAGVDWRLAVYGGALHAFHHPTVDHTVVPGVGYHPQHAQRAWRDIVDLLAECLPITE
;
A
#
# COMPACT_ATOMS: atom_id res chain seq x y z
N MET A 1 11.02 -9.74 -21.95
CA MET A 1 11.77 -9.68 -20.66
C MET A 1 11.51 -8.29 -20.09
N LEU A 2 10.81 -7.98 -19.00
CA LEU A 2 10.14 -8.69 -17.91
C LEU A 2 8.77 -8.01 -17.70
N GLU A 3 7.67 -8.75 -17.87
CA GLU A 3 6.32 -8.30 -17.49
C GLU A 3 5.95 -8.78 -16.09
N ARG A 4 6.95 -8.94 -15.21
CA ARG A 4 6.81 -9.62 -13.91
C ARG A 4 6.68 -8.68 -12.70
N SER A 5 6.72 -7.37 -12.89
CA SER A 5 6.66 -6.41 -11.77
C SER A 5 5.27 -5.78 -11.54
N ARG A 6 4.28 -6.05 -12.41
CA ARG A 6 2.93 -5.44 -12.32
C ARG A 6 1.88 -6.29 -11.59
N LYS A 7 2.24 -7.47 -11.09
CA LYS A 7 1.26 -8.47 -10.60
C LYS A 7 1.65 -9.00 -9.24
N THR A 8 1.44 -8.21 -8.19
CA THR A 8 1.20 -8.80 -6.88
C THR A 8 -0.10 -9.60 -7.02
N ARG A 9 0.00 -10.95 -7.04
CA ARG A 9 -1.17 -11.84 -7.17
C ARG A 9 -2.26 -11.52 -6.13
N PHE A 10 -1.86 -10.94 -5.01
CA PHE A 10 -2.71 -10.57 -3.89
C PHE A 10 -3.70 -9.43 -4.17
N MET A 11 -3.50 -8.61 -5.22
CA MET A 11 -4.43 -7.52 -5.54
C MET A 11 -4.51 -7.28 -7.06
N PRO A 12 -5.46 -7.94 -7.76
CA PRO A 12 -5.66 -7.75 -9.19
C PRO A 12 -6.13 -6.33 -9.53
N PRO A 13 -5.85 -5.82 -10.75
CA PRO A 13 -6.31 -4.51 -11.20
C PRO A 13 -7.81 -4.26 -10.99
N ALA A 14 -8.65 -5.21 -11.39
CA ALA A 14 -10.10 -5.10 -11.28
C ALA A 14 -10.59 -4.91 -9.84
N GLN A 15 -9.89 -5.43 -8.84
CA GLN A 15 -10.25 -5.24 -7.44
C GLN A 15 -9.96 -3.81 -6.97
N ARG A 16 -8.87 -3.21 -7.47
CA ARG A 16 -8.56 -1.79 -7.20
C ARG A 16 -9.58 -0.88 -7.87
N ASP A 17 -9.94 -1.19 -9.11
CA ASP A 17 -10.92 -0.42 -9.88
C ASP A 17 -12.30 -0.48 -9.21
N ALA A 18 -12.71 -1.67 -8.73
CA ALA A 18 -13.94 -1.85 -7.97
C ALA A 18 -13.94 -1.05 -6.65
N PHE A 19 -12.86 -1.10 -5.88
CA PHE A 19 -12.72 -0.32 -4.66
C PHE A 19 -12.77 1.19 -4.94
N THR A 20 -12.06 1.67 -5.96
CA THR A 20 -12.12 3.08 -6.37
C THR A 20 -13.54 3.50 -6.76
N ALA A 21 -14.28 2.66 -7.50
CA ALA A 21 -15.66 2.96 -7.85
C ALA A 21 -16.58 3.04 -6.62
N GLU A 22 -16.43 2.13 -5.65
CA GLU A 22 -17.18 2.15 -4.39
C GLU A 22 -16.92 3.43 -3.59
N MET A 23 -15.65 3.80 -3.41
CA MET A 23 -15.27 4.99 -2.65
C MET A 23 -15.75 6.28 -3.35
N GLN A 24 -15.72 6.33 -4.68
CA GLN A 24 -16.29 7.45 -5.46
C GLN A 24 -17.82 7.53 -5.29
N ALA A 25 -18.52 6.40 -5.37
CA ALA A 25 -19.97 6.35 -5.18
C ALA A 25 -20.40 6.75 -3.76
N ALA A 26 -19.56 6.48 -2.76
CA ALA A 26 -19.80 6.87 -1.38
C ALA A 26 -19.61 8.38 -1.12
N GLY A 27 -18.94 9.12 -2.01
CA GLY A 27 -18.73 10.56 -1.88
C GLY A 27 -17.90 10.96 -0.65
N VAL A 28 -17.09 10.03 -0.13
CA VAL A 28 -16.19 10.26 1.02
C VAL A 28 -14.84 10.81 0.55
N ASP A 29 -14.08 11.41 1.45
CA ASP A 29 -12.68 11.73 1.20
C ASP A 29 -11.82 10.47 1.35
N TRP A 30 -11.01 10.16 0.35
CA TRP A 30 -10.19 8.96 0.32
C TRP A 30 -8.99 9.11 -0.60
N ARG A 31 -7.98 8.26 -0.36
CA ARG A 31 -6.78 8.14 -1.18
C ARG A 31 -6.36 6.69 -1.34
N LEU A 32 -5.81 6.36 -2.51
CA LEU A 32 -5.18 5.06 -2.79
C LEU A 32 -3.73 5.27 -3.21
N ALA A 33 -2.79 4.75 -2.41
CA ALA A 33 -1.37 4.77 -2.73
C ALA A 33 -0.93 3.44 -3.36
N VAL A 34 -0.23 3.50 -4.49
CA VAL A 34 0.30 2.33 -5.21
C VAL A 34 1.82 2.40 -5.27
N TYR A 35 2.50 1.48 -4.58
CA TYR A 35 3.96 1.36 -4.62
C TYR A 35 4.39 0.32 -5.67
N GLY A 36 4.85 0.81 -6.82
CA GLY A 36 5.34 -0.04 -7.91
C GLY A 36 6.54 -0.89 -7.47
N GLY A 37 6.55 -2.18 -7.84
CA GLY A 37 7.62 -3.11 -7.52
C GLY A 37 7.63 -3.62 -6.07
N ALA A 38 6.73 -3.15 -5.21
CA ALA A 38 6.56 -3.68 -3.86
C ALA A 38 5.96 -5.10 -3.88
N LEU A 39 6.52 -6.00 -3.07
CA LEU A 39 5.93 -7.31 -2.78
C LEU A 39 4.88 -7.20 -1.65
N HIS A 40 4.17 -8.28 -1.36
CA HIS A 40 3.28 -8.29 -0.21
C HIS A 40 4.07 -8.16 1.10
N ALA A 41 3.46 -7.54 2.11
CA ALA A 41 4.09 -7.18 3.39
C ALA A 41 5.40 -6.35 3.27
N PHE A 42 5.52 -5.51 2.24
CA PHE A 42 6.74 -4.72 2.00
C PHE A 42 7.17 -3.78 3.14
N HIS A 43 6.26 -3.44 4.04
CA HIS A 43 6.53 -2.57 5.19
C HIS A 43 7.09 -3.33 6.39
N HIS A 44 7.00 -4.67 6.39
CA HIS A 44 7.41 -5.51 7.51
C HIS A 44 8.84 -6.03 7.28
N PRO A 45 9.83 -5.66 8.12
CA PRO A 45 11.17 -6.23 8.05
C PRO A 45 11.10 -7.76 8.21
N THR A 46 11.79 -8.48 7.33
CA THR A 46 11.88 -9.94 7.42
C THR A 46 12.93 -10.29 8.47
N VAL A 47 12.50 -10.65 9.68
CA VAL A 47 13.37 -11.12 10.78
C VAL A 47 13.03 -12.57 11.12
N ASP A 48 14.02 -13.45 11.07
CA ASP A 48 13.98 -14.82 11.62
C ASP A 48 12.75 -15.69 11.24
N HIS A 49 12.27 -15.61 10.00
CA HIS A 49 11.31 -16.59 9.46
C HIS A 49 11.44 -16.78 7.95
N THR A 50 11.01 -17.96 7.48
CA THR A 50 10.97 -18.25 6.04
C THR A 50 9.86 -17.43 5.38
N VAL A 51 10.23 -16.68 4.35
CA VAL A 51 9.30 -15.83 3.61
C VAL A 51 8.78 -16.60 2.40
N VAL A 52 7.46 -16.58 2.19
CA VAL A 52 6.84 -17.24 1.02
C VAL A 52 7.05 -16.43 -0.26
N PRO A 53 7.07 -17.06 -1.44
CA PRO A 53 7.23 -16.34 -2.71
C PRO A 53 6.19 -15.23 -2.88
N GLY A 54 6.67 -14.01 -3.21
CA GLY A 54 5.81 -12.84 -3.40
C GLY A 54 5.56 -12.01 -2.15
N VAL A 55 6.14 -12.37 -1.01
CA VAL A 55 6.26 -11.55 0.20
C VAL A 55 7.71 -11.06 0.31
N GLY A 56 7.92 -9.81 0.74
CA GLY A 56 9.28 -9.32 0.95
C GLY A 56 9.35 -7.84 1.30
N TYR A 57 10.28 -7.52 2.20
CA TYR A 57 10.54 -6.17 2.69
C TYR A 57 11.09 -5.24 1.59
N HIS A 58 10.60 -4.00 1.54
CA HIS A 58 11.11 -2.95 0.67
C HIS A 58 11.32 -1.65 1.46
N PRO A 59 12.54 -1.34 1.94
CA PRO A 59 12.79 -0.30 2.92
C PRO A 59 12.31 1.09 2.49
N GLN A 60 12.54 1.46 1.23
CA GLN A 60 12.12 2.78 0.73
C GLN A 60 10.59 2.93 0.67
N HIS A 61 9.85 1.90 0.25
CA HIS A 61 8.39 1.93 0.19
C HIS A 61 7.78 1.82 1.58
N ALA A 62 8.41 1.08 2.50
CA ALA A 62 8.03 1.06 3.91
C ALA A 62 8.07 2.47 4.52
N GLN A 63 9.14 3.21 4.28
CA GLN A 63 9.28 4.59 4.76
C GLN A 63 8.24 5.52 4.13
N ARG A 64 7.97 5.40 2.83
CA ARG A 64 6.95 6.21 2.14
C ARG A 64 5.55 5.92 2.67
N ALA A 65 5.19 4.64 2.81
CA ALA A 65 3.89 4.23 3.36
C ALA A 65 3.67 4.70 4.79
N TRP A 66 4.72 4.69 5.62
CA TRP A 66 4.66 5.25 6.96
C TRP A 66 4.35 6.75 6.95
N ARG A 67 5.06 7.52 6.11
CA ARG A 67 4.84 8.97 5.97
C ARG A 67 3.42 9.26 5.50
N ASP A 68 2.95 8.55 4.48
CA ASP A 68 1.60 8.73 3.96
C ASP A 68 0.58 8.58 5.10
N ILE A 69 0.66 7.51 5.92
CA ILE A 69 -0.24 7.30 7.07
C ILE A 69 -0.15 8.45 8.08
N VAL A 70 1.06 8.84 8.49
CA VAL A 70 1.26 9.92 9.46
C VAL A 70 0.67 11.24 8.96
N ASP A 71 0.87 11.56 7.69
CA ASP A 71 0.37 12.81 7.09
C ASP A 71 -1.17 12.86 7.08
N LEU A 72 -1.85 11.73 6.81
CA LEU A 72 -3.32 11.67 6.92
C LEU A 72 -3.80 11.79 8.36
N LEU A 73 -3.11 11.16 9.29
CA LEU A 73 -3.47 11.30 10.70
C LEU A 73 -3.30 12.75 11.17
N ALA A 74 -2.25 13.45 10.73
CA ALA A 74 -2.05 14.85 11.04
C ALA A 74 -3.15 15.75 10.44
N GLU A 75 -3.64 15.42 9.24
CA GLU A 75 -4.78 16.10 8.61
C GLU A 75 -6.09 15.87 9.36
N CYS A 76 -6.40 14.61 9.72
CA CYS A 76 -7.69 14.26 10.33
C CYS A 76 -7.74 14.48 11.84
N LEU A 77 -6.59 14.47 12.53
CA LEU A 77 -6.46 14.59 13.98
C LEU A 77 -5.48 15.72 14.32
N PRO A 78 -5.83 16.99 14.04
CA PRO A 78 -4.98 18.11 14.43
C PRO A 78 -4.84 18.12 15.96
N ILE A 79 -3.60 18.11 16.43
CA ILE A 79 -3.31 18.28 17.85
C ILE A 79 -3.57 19.74 18.18
N THR A 80 -4.67 20.00 18.87
CA THR A 80 -4.94 21.32 19.47
C THR A 80 -4.05 21.47 20.71
N GLU A 81 -3.35 22.60 20.83
CA GLU A 81 -2.66 22.98 22.08
C GLU A 81 -3.64 23.33 23.20
#